data_AF-A0AAD3HSY6-F1
#
_entry.id   AF-A0AAD3HSY6-F1
#
_cell.length_a   1.000
_cell.length_b   1.000
_cell.length_c   1.000
_cell.angle_alpha   90.00
_cell.angle_beta   90.00
_cell.angle_gamma   90.00
#
_symmetry.space_group_name_H-M   'P 1'
#
loop_
_entity.id
_entity.type
_entity.pdbx_description
1 polymer ?
#
loop_
_entity_poly.entity_id
_entity_poly.type
_entity_poly.pdbx_seq_one_letter_code
_entity_poly.pdbx_strand_id
1 'polypeptide(L)'
;GSRVSLATAAHLCRAVLAPHPRLQAVLRGRLTHLLVFSSWSAGVEARGLLSRRFEPHQSLPARAAVCAWLEQLDSSQHGPFLEGLMRSLLRVACGCRPGALPPGMAEEMEATATPSEAAAPQRRRRGGGGGGGVKPGGGGVGGVEGLGGGAAEAAEAAVDYSFLLAREASQSSALNAMKVALWQTVCLLARRLPEGAAGSSASSVWWVLQQPHAHPNVRPLMQQALLALLDRWPAGVGELLLPELRRYDTASYQVCVSLVLIGCLLLRRQAASRPMGQHCGPLLQALFPWALHHRHAVRIPVQAVLYAVLSQLSTQPDSQPQQPPPPPSSSSTQPTALFGLSGPSSRPSLLEQGQEQGQEQGQEQGQEQGQGPLQLSLEGVRRFLGSNPETAALRSRTALADFAGFDLEWECSLGGLFGIREEVLSAAAAAGEALEVDPGYPAPWALHTRDRLPIDVLRALPA
;
A
#
# COMPACT_ATOMS: atom_id res chain seq x y z
N GLY A 1 -18.47 -24.09 19.60
CA GLY A 1 -18.04 -22.68 19.69
C GLY A 1 -17.89 -22.06 18.31
N SER A 2 -16.81 -22.38 17.59
CA SER A 2 -16.44 -21.76 16.31
C SER A 2 -17.52 -21.79 15.21
N ARG A 3 -18.18 -22.94 15.00
CA ARG A 3 -19.23 -23.14 13.98
C ARG A 3 -20.43 -22.19 14.19
N VAL A 4 -20.92 -22.07 15.43
CA VAL A 4 -22.04 -21.17 15.77
C VAL A 4 -21.64 -19.70 15.58
N SER A 5 -20.42 -19.33 15.99
CA SER A 5 -19.92 -17.96 15.80
C SER A 5 -19.77 -17.60 14.32
N LEU A 6 -19.32 -18.55 13.49
CA LEU A 6 -19.22 -18.39 12.03
C LEU A 6 -20.60 -18.18 11.40
N ALA A 7 -21.55 -19.08 11.67
CA ALA A 7 -22.91 -18.99 11.14
C ALA A 7 -23.61 -17.70 11.59
N THR A 8 -23.44 -17.32 12.85
CA THR A 8 -24.00 -16.08 13.40
C THR A 8 -23.38 -14.85 12.72
N ALA A 9 -22.06 -14.81 12.53
CA ALA A 9 -21.38 -13.72 11.85
C ALA A 9 -21.80 -13.61 10.38
N ALA A 10 -21.89 -14.75 9.67
CA ALA A 10 -22.36 -14.80 8.29
C ALA A 10 -23.83 -14.33 8.17
N HIS A 11 -24.70 -14.79 9.07
CA HIS A 11 -26.09 -14.36 9.11
C HIS A 11 -26.22 -12.86 9.42
N LEU A 12 -25.49 -12.34 10.41
CA LEU A 12 -25.43 -10.91 10.71
C LEU A 12 -25.01 -10.10 9.47
N CYS A 13 -23.96 -10.53 8.78
CA CYS A 13 -23.48 -9.85 7.59
C CYS A 13 -24.51 -9.82 6.46
N ARG A 14 -25.15 -10.96 6.17
CA ARG A 14 -26.05 -11.11 5.02
C ARG A 14 -27.47 -10.65 5.27
N ALA A 15 -28.06 -11.04 6.40
CA ALA A 15 -29.46 -10.78 6.69
C ALA A 15 -29.68 -9.42 7.35
N VAL A 16 -28.66 -8.87 8.03
CA VAL A 16 -28.81 -7.62 8.79
C VAL A 16 -28.00 -6.49 8.18
N LEU A 17 -26.70 -6.67 7.95
CA LEU A 17 -25.83 -5.58 7.51
C LEU A 17 -25.99 -5.25 6.02
N ALA A 18 -25.98 -6.26 5.14
CA ALA A 18 -26.09 -6.05 3.70
C ALA A 18 -27.35 -5.25 3.27
N PRO A 19 -28.57 -5.57 3.72
CA PRO A 19 -29.77 -4.84 3.31
C PRO A 19 -29.95 -3.47 3.99
N HIS A 20 -29.16 -3.15 5.02
CA HIS A 20 -29.39 -1.96 5.85
C HIS A 20 -28.13 -1.10 6.02
N PRO A 21 -27.79 -0.23 5.05
CA PRO A 21 -26.62 0.66 5.12
C PRO A 21 -26.58 1.54 6.38
N ARG A 22 -27.74 1.96 6.89
CA ARG A 22 -27.83 2.72 8.16
C ARG A 22 -27.32 1.91 9.36
N LEU A 23 -27.60 0.61 9.40
CA LEU A 23 -27.10 -0.27 10.45
C LEU A 23 -25.59 -0.50 10.33
N GLN A 24 -25.04 -0.50 9.11
CA GLN A 24 -23.59 -0.61 8.91
C GLN A 24 -22.83 0.53 9.59
N ALA A 25 -23.33 1.77 9.49
CA ALA A 25 -22.76 2.92 10.18
C ALA A 25 -22.85 2.78 11.71
N VAL A 26 -24.00 2.37 12.24
CA VAL A 26 -24.22 2.20 13.69
C VAL A 26 -23.38 1.07 14.28
N LEU A 27 -23.16 -0.01 13.51
CA LEU A 27 -22.46 -1.20 13.97
C LEU A 27 -20.96 -1.20 13.65
N ARG A 28 -20.45 -0.14 13.01
CA ARG A 28 -19.04 -0.02 12.60
C ARG A 28 -18.06 -0.31 13.74
N GLY A 29 -18.18 0.37 14.88
CA GLY A 29 -17.28 0.15 16.02
C GLY A 29 -17.33 -1.29 16.55
N ARG A 30 -18.50 -1.94 16.51
CA ARG A 30 -18.66 -3.36 16.90
C ARG A 30 -18.01 -4.30 15.87
N LEU A 31 -18.10 -3.97 14.59
CA LEU A 31 -17.41 -4.70 13.52
C LEU A 31 -15.90 -4.55 13.65
N THR A 32 -15.39 -3.36 13.95
CA THR A 32 -13.97 -3.14 14.26
C THR A 32 -13.53 -4.03 15.42
N HIS A 33 -14.32 -4.10 16.49
CA HIS A 33 -14.00 -4.99 17.62
C HIS A 33 -14.05 -6.47 17.25
N LEU A 34 -15.01 -6.89 16.42
CA LEU A 34 -15.10 -8.27 15.94
C LEU A 34 -13.92 -8.63 15.03
N LEU A 35 -13.46 -7.69 14.19
CA LEU A 35 -12.35 -7.90 13.26
C LEU A 35 -11.00 -7.96 14.00
N VAL A 36 -10.80 -7.14 15.03
CA VAL A 36 -9.52 -7.07 15.75
C VAL A 36 -9.45 -8.06 16.93
N PHE A 37 -10.52 -8.15 17.71
CA PHE A 37 -10.54 -8.88 18.97
C PHE A 37 -11.41 -10.14 18.93
N SER A 38 -11.97 -10.48 17.76
CA SER A 38 -12.95 -11.58 17.61
C SER A 38 -14.04 -11.56 18.67
N SER A 39 -14.44 -10.36 19.12
CA SER A 39 -15.40 -10.17 20.18
C SER A 39 -16.40 -9.08 19.81
N TRP A 40 -17.67 -9.35 20.06
CA TRP A 40 -18.74 -8.37 19.88
C TRP A 40 -18.96 -7.64 21.20
N SER A 41 -18.21 -6.57 21.43
CA SER A 41 -18.24 -5.80 22.68
C SER A 41 -18.40 -4.31 22.41
N ALA A 42 -19.09 -3.61 23.30
CA ALA A 42 -19.17 -2.14 23.29
C ALA A 42 -17.88 -1.46 23.79
N GLY A 43 -16.97 -2.21 24.41
CA GLY A 43 -15.72 -1.67 24.94
C GLY A 43 -14.58 -2.68 24.95
N VAL A 44 -13.35 -2.19 25.13
CA VAL A 44 -12.15 -3.01 25.22
C VAL A 44 -11.56 -2.90 26.62
N GLU A 45 -11.62 -3.98 27.39
CA GLU A 45 -10.85 -4.10 28.61
C GLU A 45 -9.54 -4.82 28.30
N ALA A 46 -8.45 -4.05 28.17
CA ALA A 46 -7.13 -4.59 27.79
C ALA A 46 -6.69 -5.74 28.73
N ARG A 47 -6.92 -5.60 30.04
CA ARG A 47 -6.63 -6.65 31.03
C ARG A 47 -7.42 -7.92 30.74
N GLY A 48 -8.71 -7.79 30.46
CA GLY A 48 -9.59 -8.90 30.09
C GLY A 48 -9.10 -9.61 28.82
N LEU A 49 -8.81 -8.86 27.75
CA LEU A 49 -8.34 -9.43 26.48
C LEU A 49 -6.99 -10.14 26.61
N LEU A 50 -6.04 -9.54 27.33
CA LEU A 50 -4.70 -10.11 27.52
C LEU A 50 -4.69 -11.32 28.48
N SER A 51 -5.65 -11.39 29.41
CA SER A 51 -5.80 -12.53 30.34
C SER A 51 -6.44 -13.76 29.69
N ARG A 52 -7.15 -13.60 28.57
CA ARG A 52 -7.77 -14.72 27.87
C ARG A 52 -6.70 -15.53 27.16
N ARG A 53 -6.72 -16.85 27.33
CA ARG A 53 -6.05 -17.77 26.41
C ARG A 53 -6.76 -17.68 25.06
N PHE A 54 -6.27 -16.80 24.20
CA PHE A 54 -6.74 -16.70 22.83
C PHE A 54 -6.21 -17.90 22.08
N GLU A 55 -7.03 -18.94 21.93
CA GLU A 55 -6.73 -20.00 20.99
C GLU A 55 -7.08 -19.51 19.58
N PRO A 56 -6.08 -19.21 18.72
CA PRO A 56 -6.31 -18.49 17.46
C PRO A 56 -7.34 -19.19 16.58
N HIS A 57 -7.33 -20.52 16.56
CA HIS A 57 -8.22 -21.39 15.80
C HIS A 57 -9.70 -21.32 16.25
N GLN A 58 -10.00 -20.93 17.49
CA GLN A 58 -11.38 -20.79 17.96
C GLN A 58 -12.06 -19.50 17.49
N SER A 59 -11.26 -18.47 17.20
CA SER A 59 -11.69 -17.08 16.97
C SER A 59 -11.62 -16.62 15.50
N LEU A 60 -10.82 -17.33 14.70
CA LEU A 60 -10.63 -17.12 13.27
C LEU A 60 -11.91 -17.24 12.43
N PRO A 61 -12.85 -18.17 12.70
CA PRO A 61 -13.98 -18.40 11.80
C PRO A 61 -14.93 -17.19 11.71
N ALA A 62 -15.29 -16.57 12.83
CA ALA A 62 -16.18 -15.40 12.80
C ALA A 62 -15.56 -14.21 12.03
N ARG A 63 -14.26 -13.94 12.26
CA ARG A 63 -13.53 -12.90 11.53
C ARG A 63 -13.48 -13.20 10.04
N ALA A 64 -13.14 -14.43 9.67
CA ALA A 64 -13.05 -14.84 8.26
C ALA A 64 -14.40 -14.71 7.53
N ALA A 65 -15.53 -15.00 8.19
CA ALA A 65 -16.85 -14.74 7.61
C ALA A 65 -17.11 -13.25 7.37
N VAL A 66 -16.75 -12.38 8.33
CA VAL A 66 -16.91 -10.94 8.15
C VAL A 66 -16.00 -10.43 7.03
N CYS A 67 -14.75 -10.88 6.98
CA CYS A 67 -13.83 -10.54 5.89
C CYS A 67 -14.36 -11.02 4.53
N ALA A 68 -14.92 -12.23 4.46
CA ALA A 68 -15.52 -12.74 3.23
C ALA A 68 -16.73 -11.92 2.77
N TRP A 69 -17.56 -11.48 3.72
CA TRP A 69 -18.63 -10.54 3.41
C TRP A 69 -18.09 -9.19 2.91
N LEU A 70 -17.05 -8.63 3.57
CA LEU A 70 -16.44 -7.36 3.18
C LEU A 70 -15.86 -7.43 1.75
N GLU A 71 -15.28 -8.55 1.36
CA GLU A 71 -14.74 -8.77 0.00
C GLU A 71 -15.84 -8.78 -1.07
N GLN A 72 -17.05 -9.21 -0.71
CA GLN A 72 -18.23 -9.25 -1.59
C GLN A 72 -18.94 -7.90 -1.73
N LEU A 73 -18.62 -6.91 -0.88
CA LEU A 73 -19.27 -5.60 -0.95
C LEU A 73 -18.81 -4.82 -2.18
N ASP A 74 -19.76 -4.33 -2.97
CA ASP A 74 -19.47 -3.40 -4.05
C ASP A 74 -18.95 -2.07 -3.49
N SER A 75 -17.74 -1.69 -3.89
CA SER A 75 -17.09 -0.43 -3.48
C SER A 75 -17.88 0.79 -3.93
N SER A 76 -18.65 0.70 -5.03
CA SER A 76 -19.45 1.83 -5.53
C SER A 76 -20.59 2.17 -4.57
N GLN A 77 -21.25 1.15 -4.01
CA GLN A 77 -22.38 1.29 -3.11
C GLN A 77 -21.97 1.44 -1.64
N HIS A 78 -20.89 0.76 -1.23
CA HIS A 78 -20.46 0.66 0.16
C HIS A 78 -19.19 1.46 0.48
N GLY A 79 -18.68 2.28 -0.45
CA GLY A 79 -17.47 3.09 -0.27
C GLY A 79 -17.40 3.85 1.06
N PRO A 80 -18.42 4.66 1.43
CA PRO A 80 -18.42 5.40 2.70
C PRO A 80 -18.35 4.50 3.95
N PHE A 81 -18.94 3.30 3.87
CA PHE A 81 -18.87 2.34 4.97
C PHE A 81 -17.47 1.73 5.07
N LEU A 82 -16.88 1.30 3.95
CA LEU A 82 -15.54 0.72 3.89
C LEU A 82 -14.46 1.72 4.34
N GLU A 83 -14.57 2.98 3.90
CA GLU A 83 -13.71 4.07 4.34
C GLU A 83 -13.83 4.29 5.85
N GLY A 84 -15.06 4.41 6.36
CA GLY A 84 -15.30 4.57 7.78
C GLY A 84 -14.71 3.41 8.60
N LEU A 85 -14.90 2.17 8.14
CA LEU A 85 -14.34 0.99 8.77
C LEU A 85 -12.80 0.97 8.74
N MET A 86 -12.19 1.35 7.61
CA MET A 86 -10.74 1.50 7.50
C MET A 86 -10.21 2.53 8.49
N ARG A 87 -10.85 3.71 8.57
CA ARG A 87 -10.49 4.77 9.52
C ARG A 87 -10.54 4.27 10.97
N SER A 88 -11.58 3.52 11.33
CA SER A 88 -11.69 2.88 12.66
C SER A 88 -10.55 1.89 12.91
N LEU A 89 -10.22 1.04 11.95
CA LEU A 89 -9.11 0.08 12.07
C LEU A 89 -7.76 0.78 12.18
N LEU A 90 -7.50 1.82 11.39
CA LEU A 90 -6.26 2.58 11.45
C LEU A 90 -6.13 3.37 12.76
N ARG A 91 -7.24 3.82 13.34
CA ARG A 91 -7.27 4.43 14.68
C ARG A 91 -6.83 3.41 15.75
N VAL A 92 -7.31 2.18 15.65
CA VAL A 92 -6.85 1.06 16.50
C VAL A 92 -5.36 0.77 16.26
N ALA A 93 -4.92 0.74 14.99
CA ALA A 93 -3.54 0.42 14.60
C ALA A 93 -2.53 1.47 15.07
N CYS A 94 -2.92 2.74 15.05
CA CYS A 94 -2.10 3.85 15.56
C CYS A 94 -2.16 3.98 17.08
N GLY A 95 -2.92 3.12 17.78
CA GLY A 95 -3.11 3.21 19.23
C GLY A 95 -3.71 4.53 19.68
N CYS A 96 -4.57 5.13 18.85
CA CYS A 96 -5.15 6.43 19.12
C CYS A 96 -6.01 6.40 20.39
N ARG A 97 -5.99 7.53 21.09
CA ARG A 97 -6.86 7.78 22.25
C ARG A 97 -8.31 8.02 21.81
N PRO A 98 -9.25 8.02 22.78
CA PRO A 98 -10.60 8.56 22.62
C PRO A 98 -10.62 9.88 21.82
N GLY A 99 -11.38 9.92 20.72
CA GLY A 99 -11.54 11.09 19.85
C GLY A 99 -10.34 11.49 18.97
N ALA A 100 -9.18 10.84 19.10
CA ALA A 100 -8.02 11.13 18.26
C ALA A 100 -8.12 10.44 16.90
N LEU A 101 -7.86 11.19 15.82
CA LEU A 101 -7.75 10.65 14.47
C LEU A 101 -6.36 10.03 14.22
N PRO A 102 -6.23 9.07 13.29
CA PRO A 102 -4.95 8.61 12.80
C PRO A 102 -4.13 9.78 12.21
N PRO A 103 -2.79 9.77 12.36
CA PRO A 103 -1.92 10.71 11.67
C PRO A 103 -2.17 10.68 10.15
N GLY A 104 -2.21 11.85 9.52
CA GLY A 104 -2.53 12.01 8.09
C GLY A 104 -4.02 12.07 7.76
N MET A 105 -4.93 11.87 8.72
CA MET A 105 -6.39 12.02 8.52
C MET A 105 -6.97 13.27 9.20
N ALA A 106 -6.19 13.99 10.00
CA ALA A 106 -6.67 15.17 10.74
C ALA A 106 -6.90 16.38 9.82
N GLU A 107 -6.09 16.52 8.77
CA GLU A 107 -6.09 17.72 7.91
C GLU A 107 -7.31 17.79 6.97
N GLU A 108 -7.88 16.65 6.56
CA GLU A 108 -9.07 16.60 5.70
C GLU A 108 -10.32 17.16 6.38
N MET A 109 -10.40 17.02 7.71
CA MET A 109 -11.55 17.47 8.49
C MET A 109 -11.51 18.98 8.76
N GLU A 110 -10.30 19.57 8.85
CA GLU A 110 -10.13 21.02 8.91
C GLU A 110 -10.34 21.68 7.54
N ALA A 111 -9.96 21.03 6.44
CA ALA A 111 -10.14 21.57 5.08
C ALA A 111 -11.60 21.59 4.61
N THR A 112 -12.45 20.70 5.12
CA THR A 112 -13.89 20.63 4.79
C THR A 112 -14.78 21.44 5.73
N ALA A 113 -14.25 21.87 6.88
CA ALA A 113 -14.86 22.88 7.72
C ALA A 113 -14.72 24.26 7.03
N THR A 114 -15.65 24.54 6.11
CA THR A 114 -15.83 25.90 5.59
C THR A 114 -15.90 26.88 6.77
N PRO A 115 -15.21 28.04 6.71
CA PRO A 115 -15.31 29.06 7.74
C PRO A 115 -16.69 29.69 7.63
N SER A 116 -17.69 29.03 8.21
CA SER A 116 -19.03 29.57 8.38
C SER A 116 -18.93 30.81 9.27
N GLU A 117 -19.35 31.94 8.71
CA GLU A 117 -19.42 33.27 9.31
C GLU A 117 -19.62 33.26 10.84
N ALA A 118 -18.57 33.62 11.57
CA ALA A 118 -18.68 34.09 12.94
C ALA A 118 -18.14 35.53 13.03
N ALA A 119 -18.77 36.43 12.29
CA ALA A 119 -18.76 37.85 12.60
C ALA A 119 -19.98 38.16 13.48
N ALA A 120 -19.83 38.04 14.80
CA ALA A 120 -20.71 38.70 15.75
C ALA A 120 -19.96 39.02 17.06
N PRO A 121 -20.23 40.18 17.68
CA PRO A 121 -19.23 40.91 18.46
C PRO A 121 -19.11 40.45 19.91
N GLN A 122 -17.89 40.54 20.42
CA GLN A 122 -17.56 40.48 21.84
C GLN A 122 -18.42 41.46 22.66
N ARG A 123 -19.49 40.95 23.28
CA ARG A 123 -20.09 41.62 24.43
C ARG A 123 -19.27 41.31 25.69
N ARG A 124 -18.47 42.29 26.08
CA ARG A 124 -17.94 42.42 27.44
C ARG A 124 -19.07 42.25 28.45
N ARG A 125 -18.97 41.28 29.36
CA ARG A 125 -19.60 41.38 30.68
C ARG A 125 -18.61 40.99 31.77
N ARG A 126 -18.35 42.00 32.59
CA ARG A 126 -17.67 42.02 33.88
C ARG A 126 -18.67 41.54 34.96
N GLY A 127 -18.14 40.96 36.03
CA GLY A 127 -18.84 40.64 37.29
C GLY A 127 -19.40 39.22 37.30
N GLY A 128 -19.32 38.43 38.36
CA GLY A 128 -19.07 38.67 39.77
C GLY A 128 -19.70 37.46 40.50
N GLY A 129 -19.07 36.96 41.56
CA GLY A 129 -19.37 35.66 42.16
C GLY A 129 -20.73 35.51 42.86
N GLY A 130 -20.94 34.32 43.42
CA GLY A 130 -22.00 34.05 44.40
C GLY A 130 -22.70 32.72 44.15
N GLY A 131 -22.71 31.86 45.17
CA GLY A 131 -23.25 30.50 45.12
C GLY A 131 -24.78 30.40 45.21
N GLY A 132 -25.26 29.15 45.37
CA GLY A 132 -26.64 28.84 45.71
C GLY A 132 -27.27 27.82 44.77
N GLY A 133 -27.39 26.57 45.22
CA GLY A 133 -28.08 25.52 44.48
C GLY A 133 -29.60 25.60 44.61
N VAL A 134 -30.33 25.11 43.60
CA VAL A 134 -31.73 24.64 43.68
C VAL A 134 -31.97 23.65 42.52
N LYS A 135 -32.51 22.46 42.82
CA LYS A 135 -33.31 21.60 41.93
C LYS A 135 -34.79 22.02 42.09
N PRO A 136 -35.62 22.06 41.03
CA PRO A 136 -36.37 20.87 40.56
C PRO A 136 -36.46 20.82 39.01
N GLY A 137 -36.75 19.71 38.31
CA GLY A 137 -37.95 18.87 38.36
C GLY A 137 -39.02 19.41 37.40
N GLY A 138 -39.28 18.72 36.28
CA GLY A 138 -40.42 19.03 35.38
C GLY A 138 -40.15 18.65 33.92
N GLY A 139 -40.99 17.76 33.37
CA GLY A 139 -40.84 17.13 32.07
C GLY A 139 -41.19 17.99 30.86
N GLY A 140 -40.75 17.50 29.71
CA GLY A 140 -41.15 17.94 28.38
C GLY A 140 -41.07 16.78 27.40
N VAL A 141 -42.23 16.26 27.00
CA VAL A 141 -42.42 15.37 25.86
C VAL A 141 -42.54 16.26 24.62
N GLY A 142 -41.76 15.99 23.57
CA GLY A 142 -41.98 16.57 22.25
C GLY A 142 -40.72 16.68 21.41
N GLY A 143 -40.77 16.13 20.20
CA GLY A 143 -39.81 16.44 19.12
C GLY A 143 -39.02 15.25 18.60
N VAL A 144 -39.68 14.42 17.79
CA VAL A 144 -39.01 13.57 16.78
C VAL A 144 -38.56 14.49 15.63
N GLU A 145 -37.48 14.09 14.97
CA GLU A 145 -36.90 14.62 13.72
C GLU A 145 -35.64 15.48 13.87
N GLY A 146 -34.54 14.76 14.05
CA GLY A 146 -33.18 15.22 13.91
C GLY A 146 -32.24 14.02 14.09
N LEU A 147 -32.35 13.00 13.23
CA LEU A 147 -31.45 11.83 13.25
C LEU A 147 -30.06 12.27 12.78
N GLY A 148 -29.34 12.94 13.69
CA GLY A 148 -27.97 13.35 13.55
C GLY A 148 -27.04 12.15 13.54
N GLY A 149 -26.22 12.03 12.49
CA GLY A 149 -25.12 11.07 12.39
C GLY A 149 -24.06 11.21 13.50
N GLY A 150 -24.08 12.28 14.30
CA GLY A 150 -23.06 12.54 15.33
C GLY A 150 -23.12 11.65 16.58
N ALA A 151 -24.27 11.04 16.91
CA ALA A 151 -24.39 10.26 18.16
C ALA A 151 -23.70 8.88 18.07
N ALA A 152 -23.68 8.26 16.89
CA ALA A 152 -23.00 6.98 16.69
C ALA A 152 -21.47 7.14 16.66
N GLU A 153 -20.98 8.24 16.07
CA GLU A 153 -19.56 8.58 16.02
C GLU A 153 -19.02 8.96 17.42
N ALA A 154 -19.84 9.62 18.25
CA ALA A 154 -19.51 9.93 19.64
C ALA A 154 -19.34 8.68 20.53
N ALA A 155 -20.00 7.56 20.23
CA ALA A 155 -19.83 6.31 20.98
C ALA A 155 -18.55 5.55 20.61
N GLU A 156 -18.11 5.63 19.34
CA GLU A 156 -16.84 5.09 18.88
C GLU A 156 -15.63 5.88 19.43
N ALA A 157 -15.86 7.11 19.89
CA ALA A 157 -14.86 7.99 20.46
C ALA A 157 -14.38 7.59 21.88
N ALA A 158 -14.88 6.54 22.53
CA ALA A 158 -14.61 6.28 23.96
C ALA A 158 -13.50 5.26 24.29
N VAL A 159 -12.95 4.54 23.31
CA VAL A 159 -11.99 3.44 23.57
C VAL A 159 -10.53 3.88 23.40
N ASP A 160 -9.67 3.49 24.35
CA ASP A 160 -8.22 3.69 24.30
C ASP A 160 -7.51 2.44 23.75
N TYR A 161 -6.87 2.59 22.59
CA TYR A 161 -6.13 1.51 21.92
C TYR A 161 -4.62 1.58 22.13
N SER A 162 -4.12 2.50 22.96
CA SER A 162 -2.68 2.71 23.17
C SER A 162 -1.94 1.46 23.64
N PHE A 163 -2.62 0.53 24.32
CA PHE A 163 -2.04 -0.76 24.72
C PHE A 163 -1.58 -1.62 23.52
N LEU A 164 -2.14 -1.40 22.31
CA LEU A 164 -1.68 -2.09 21.11
C LEU A 164 -0.32 -1.61 20.64
N LEU A 165 0.14 -0.42 21.04
CA LEU A 165 1.50 0.04 20.74
C LEU A 165 2.54 -0.64 21.63
N ALA A 166 2.12 -1.35 22.69
CA ALA A 166 3.03 -2.06 23.56
C ALA A 166 3.82 -3.12 22.79
N ARG A 167 5.09 -3.29 23.20
CA ARG A 167 5.94 -4.36 22.71
C ARG A 167 5.40 -5.70 23.18
N GLU A 168 5.33 -6.67 22.29
CA GLU A 168 4.89 -8.02 22.62
C GLU A 168 6.01 -8.82 23.30
N ALA A 169 5.63 -9.65 24.27
CA ALA A 169 6.55 -10.58 24.92
C ALA A 169 6.85 -11.81 24.05
N SER A 170 5.91 -12.25 23.22
CA SER A 170 6.06 -13.43 22.36
C SER A 170 5.20 -13.34 21.09
N GLN A 171 5.61 -14.10 20.06
CA GLN A 171 4.84 -14.26 18.82
C GLN A 171 3.52 -15.01 19.03
N SER A 172 3.43 -15.83 20.07
CA SER A 172 2.19 -16.54 20.45
C SER A 172 1.30 -15.72 21.38
N SER A 173 1.65 -14.47 21.70
CA SER A 173 0.88 -13.64 22.61
C SER A 173 -0.47 -13.24 21.99
N ALA A 174 -1.48 -13.06 22.85
CA ALA A 174 -2.76 -12.51 22.43
C ALA A 174 -2.59 -11.13 21.76
N LEU A 175 -1.64 -10.33 22.25
CA LEU A 175 -1.31 -9.03 21.68
C LEU A 175 -0.83 -9.12 20.22
N ASN A 176 0.05 -10.08 19.91
CA ASN A 176 0.46 -10.33 18.53
C ASN A 176 -0.73 -10.77 17.67
N ALA A 177 -1.55 -11.70 18.18
CA ALA A 177 -2.71 -12.21 17.45
C ALA A 177 -3.71 -11.09 17.09
N MET A 178 -3.94 -10.14 18.01
CA MET A 178 -4.79 -8.96 17.77
C MET A 178 -4.20 -8.05 16.67
N LYS A 179 -2.88 -7.83 16.69
CA LYS A 179 -2.21 -7.03 15.66
C LYS A 179 -2.23 -7.71 14.29
N VAL A 180 -1.98 -9.02 14.23
CA VAL A 180 -2.08 -9.79 12.99
C VAL A 180 -3.49 -9.70 12.43
N ALA A 181 -4.51 -9.92 13.27
CA ALA A 181 -5.92 -9.80 12.88
C ALA A 181 -6.26 -8.43 12.29
N LEU A 182 -5.82 -7.38 12.98
CA LEU A 182 -6.00 -6.01 12.56
C LEU A 182 -5.38 -5.74 11.19
N TRP A 183 -4.09 -6.06 11.03
CA TRP A 183 -3.37 -5.75 9.80
C TRP A 183 -3.79 -6.62 8.61
N GLN A 184 -4.22 -7.87 8.83
CA GLN A 184 -4.87 -8.67 7.78
C GLN A 184 -6.15 -8.00 7.28
N THR A 185 -6.98 -7.50 8.19
CA THR A 185 -8.21 -6.80 7.82
C THR A 185 -7.92 -5.51 7.07
N VAL A 186 -6.88 -4.77 7.47
CA VAL A 186 -6.40 -3.58 6.75
C VAL A 186 -5.94 -3.95 5.32
N CYS A 187 -5.15 -5.00 5.14
CA CYS A 187 -4.74 -5.47 3.81
C CYS A 187 -5.93 -5.78 2.90
N LEU A 188 -6.94 -6.47 3.44
CA LEU A 188 -8.16 -6.82 2.70
C LEU A 188 -8.91 -5.55 2.24
N LEU A 189 -9.12 -4.60 3.17
CA LEU A 189 -9.86 -3.38 2.88
C LEU A 189 -9.11 -2.44 1.93
N ALA A 190 -7.78 -2.38 2.01
CA ALA A 190 -6.95 -1.48 1.22
C ALA A 190 -7.24 -1.57 -0.29
N ARG A 191 -7.50 -2.78 -0.80
CA ARG A 191 -7.82 -3.02 -2.22
C ARG A 191 -9.19 -2.53 -2.66
N ARG A 192 -10.10 -2.33 -1.71
CA ARG A 192 -11.49 -1.99 -1.96
C ARG A 192 -11.76 -0.49 -1.87
N LEU A 193 -10.79 0.29 -1.40
CA LEU A 193 -11.00 1.72 -1.19
C LEU A 193 -11.03 2.50 -2.53
N PRO A 194 -11.84 3.56 -2.60
CA PRO A 194 -11.69 4.58 -3.63
C PRO A 194 -10.37 5.34 -3.44
N GLU A 195 -9.87 5.98 -4.50
CA GLU A 195 -8.57 6.66 -4.52
C GLU A 195 -8.41 7.69 -3.38
N GLY A 196 -9.42 8.55 -3.15
CA GLY A 196 -9.36 9.55 -2.07
C GLY A 196 -9.19 8.94 -0.68
N ALA A 197 -9.98 7.92 -0.36
CA ALA A 197 -9.88 7.19 0.90
C ALA A 197 -8.56 6.39 1.01
N ALA A 198 -8.04 5.90 -0.12
CA ALA A 198 -6.76 5.20 -0.16
C ALA A 198 -5.60 6.15 0.18
N GLY A 199 -5.65 7.41 -0.25
CA GLY A 199 -4.63 8.42 0.06
C GLY A 199 -4.50 8.71 1.55
N SER A 200 -5.60 9.08 2.21
CA SER A 200 -5.59 9.36 3.66
C SER A 200 -5.22 8.11 4.48
N SER A 201 -5.68 6.93 4.06
CA SER A 201 -5.30 5.65 4.67
C SER A 201 -3.81 5.33 4.48
N ALA A 202 -3.25 5.60 3.30
CA ALA A 202 -1.84 5.37 3.00
C ALA A 202 -0.94 6.21 3.91
N SER A 203 -1.29 7.48 4.13
CA SER A 203 -0.58 8.37 5.04
C SER A 203 -0.54 7.85 6.48
N SER A 204 -1.64 7.29 6.98
CA SER A 204 -1.67 6.67 8.31
C SER A 204 -0.84 5.38 8.39
N VAL A 205 -0.97 4.49 7.39
CA VAL A 205 -0.14 3.26 7.33
C VAL A 205 1.34 3.61 7.23
N TRP A 206 1.68 4.61 6.41
CA TRP A 206 3.02 5.14 6.28
C TRP A 206 3.57 5.63 7.60
N TRP A 207 2.81 6.44 8.34
CA TRP A 207 3.21 6.94 9.65
C TRP A 207 3.53 5.80 10.62
N VAL A 208 2.71 4.75 10.67
CA VAL A 208 2.96 3.58 11.53
C VAL A 208 4.21 2.82 11.07
N LEU A 209 4.37 2.63 9.75
CA LEU A 209 5.51 1.92 9.17
C LEU A 209 6.85 2.65 9.44
N GLN A 210 6.82 3.97 9.51
CA GLN A 210 7.98 4.81 9.82
C GLN A 210 8.41 4.73 11.29
N GLN A 211 7.57 4.19 12.19
CA GLN A 211 7.94 4.02 13.59
C GLN A 211 8.97 2.88 13.75
N PRO A 212 10.20 3.14 14.26
CA PRO A 212 11.27 2.15 14.31
C PRO A 212 10.98 0.93 15.19
N HIS A 213 10.17 1.10 16.23
CA HIS A 213 9.91 0.08 17.25
C HIS A 213 8.49 -0.49 17.19
N ALA A 214 7.65 0.04 16.31
CA ALA A 214 6.27 -0.38 16.23
C ALA A 214 6.18 -1.69 15.44
N HIS A 215 5.62 -2.70 16.10
CA HIS A 215 5.03 -3.89 15.45
C HIS A 215 5.91 -4.70 14.48
N PRO A 216 7.13 -5.12 14.87
CA PRO A 216 8.04 -5.84 13.95
C PRO A 216 7.43 -7.12 13.37
N ASN A 217 6.57 -7.83 14.12
CA ASN A 217 5.96 -9.08 13.70
C ASN A 217 4.90 -8.92 12.60
N VAL A 218 4.28 -7.74 12.49
CA VAL A 218 3.24 -7.46 11.48
C VAL A 218 3.67 -6.39 10.47
N ARG A 219 4.92 -5.93 10.55
CA ARG A 219 5.53 -5.02 9.57
C ARG A 219 5.37 -5.52 8.13
N PRO A 220 5.48 -6.82 7.81
CA PRO A 220 5.19 -7.29 6.46
C PRO A 220 3.74 -7.05 6.00
N LEU A 221 2.76 -7.21 6.88
CA LEU A 221 1.36 -6.88 6.58
C LEU A 221 1.19 -5.38 6.38
N MET A 222 1.90 -4.53 7.14
CA MET A 222 1.91 -3.08 6.92
C MET A 222 2.47 -2.71 5.55
N GLN A 223 3.58 -3.34 5.14
CA GLN A 223 4.17 -3.14 3.82
C GLN A 223 3.18 -3.53 2.71
N GLN A 224 2.51 -4.67 2.88
CA GLN A 224 1.52 -5.17 1.94
C GLN A 224 0.27 -4.28 1.87
N ALA A 225 -0.26 -3.83 3.02
CA ALA A 225 -1.36 -2.88 3.06
C ALA A 225 -1.00 -1.58 2.34
N LEU A 226 0.19 -1.04 2.59
CA LEU A 226 0.66 0.17 1.93
C LEU A 226 0.83 -0.04 0.41
N LEU A 227 1.35 -1.18 -0.03
CA LEU A 227 1.43 -1.52 -1.45
C LEU A 227 0.05 -1.52 -2.10
N ALA A 228 -0.94 -2.14 -1.48
CA ALA A 228 -2.31 -2.13 -1.96
C ALA A 228 -2.90 -0.72 -2.02
N LEU A 229 -2.63 0.12 -1.02
CA LEU A 229 -3.09 1.52 -1.02
C LEU A 229 -2.42 2.37 -2.11
N LEU A 230 -1.11 2.20 -2.33
CA LEU A 230 -0.37 2.90 -3.38
C LEU A 230 -0.77 2.46 -4.79
N ASP A 231 -1.24 1.23 -4.97
CA ASP A 231 -1.82 0.76 -6.24
C ASP A 231 -3.15 1.49 -6.54
N ARG A 232 -3.91 1.85 -5.50
CA ARG A 232 -5.17 2.60 -5.58
C ARG A 232 -5.00 4.11 -5.61
N TRP A 233 -3.88 4.61 -5.09
CA TRP A 233 -3.52 6.01 -5.06
C TRP A 233 -2.09 6.21 -5.57
N PRO A 234 -1.90 6.21 -6.92
CA PRO A 234 -0.57 6.26 -7.52
C PRO A 234 0.23 7.52 -7.15
N ALA A 235 -0.44 8.65 -6.96
CA ALA A 235 0.20 9.90 -6.53
C ALA A 235 0.99 9.73 -5.22
N GLY A 236 0.56 8.84 -4.33
CA GLY A 236 1.26 8.49 -3.10
C GLY A 236 2.68 7.96 -3.30
N VAL A 237 3.00 7.40 -4.46
CA VAL A 237 4.38 7.00 -4.79
C VAL A 237 5.28 8.23 -4.87
N GLY A 238 4.79 9.31 -5.47
CA GLY A 238 5.48 10.59 -5.57
C GLY A 238 5.52 11.37 -4.26
N GLU A 239 4.46 11.29 -3.48
CA GLU A 239 4.29 12.09 -2.26
C GLU A 239 4.93 11.45 -1.01
N LEU A 240 4.86 10.12 -0.87
CA LEU A 240 5.36 9.42 0.31
C LEU A 240 6.67 8.68 0.03
N LEU A 241 6.67 7.81 -0.99
CA LEU A 241 7.73 6.80 -1.15
C LEU A 241 9.00 7.36 -1.79
N LEU A 242 8.88 8.05 -2.91
CA LEU A 242 10.03 8.57 -3.66
C LEU A 242 10.89 9.56 -2.87
N PRO A 243 10.32 10.50 -2.10
CA PRO A 243 11.11 11.40 -1.26
C PRO A 243 12.00 10.62 -0.29
N GLU A 244 11.44 9.64 0.43
CA GLU A 244 12.18 8.87 1.42
C GLU A 244 13.22 7.93 0.80
N LEU A 245 12.93 7.30 -0.36
CA LEU A 245 13.94 6.51 -1.08
C LEU A 245 15.12 7.37 -1.57
N ARG A 246 14.86 8.60 -1.99
CA ARG A 246 15.89 9.53 -2.49
C ARG A 246 16.75 10.13 -1.40
N ARG A 247 16.21 10.29 -0.19
CA ARG A 247 16.99 10.78 0.95
C ARG A 247 18.20 9.89 1.22
N TYR A 248 18.08 8.58 0.94
CA TYR A 248 19.15 7.59 1.16
C TYR A 248 19.73 7.63 2.59
N ASP A 249 18.97 8.22 3.51
CA ASP A 249 19.28 8.41 4.90
C ASP A 249 18.12 7.80 5.67
N THR A 250 18.41 6.77 6.44
CA THR A 250 17.39 6.09 7.24
C THR A 250 17.95 5.85 8.63
N ALA A 251 17.39 6.57 9.60
CA ALA A 251 17.72 6.41 11.01
C ALA A 251 17.40 5.00 11.55
N SER A 252 16.52 4.25 10.89
CA SER A 252 16.13 2.89 11.27
C SER A 252 16.32 1.87 10.15
N TYR A 253 17.02 0.79 10.47
CA TYR A 253 17.22 -0.36 9.58
C TYR A 253 15.90 -0.99 9.09
N GLN A 254 14.94 -1.18 9.99
CA GLN A 254 13.69 -1.86 9.65
C GLN A 254 12.84 -1.03 8.70
N VAL A 255 12.87 0.29 8.91
CA VAL A 255 12.25 1.27 8.01
C VAL A 255 12.91 1.19 6.64
N CYS A 256 14.24 1.28 6.59
CA CYS A 256 15.02 1.15 5.37
C CYS A 256 14.66 -0.09 4.55
N VAL A 257 14.68 -1.27 5.17
CA VAL A 257 14.31 -2.53 4.51
C VAL A 257 12.88 -2.48 3.99
N SER A 258 11.95 -1.86 4.72
CA SER A 258 10.56 -1.75 4.29
C SER A 258 10.39 -0.85 3.06
N LEU A 259 11.01 0.34 3.09
CA LEU A 259 10.99 1.29 1.97
C LEU A 259 11.50 0.63 0.69
N VAL A 260 12.64 -0.06 0.82
CA VAL A 260 13.29 -0.75 -0.29
C VAL A 260 12.43 -1.89 -0.82
N LEU A 261 11.85 -2.73 0.06
CA LEU A 261 10.97 -3.81 -0.38
C LEU A 261 9.73 -3.28 -1.09
N ILE A 262 9.08 -2.25 -0.55
CA ILE A 262 7.90 -1.62 -1.17
C ILE A 262 8.28 -1.04 -2.54
N GLY A 263 9.38 -0.29 -2.62
CA GLY A 263 9.87 0.28 -3.88
C GLY A 263 10.17 -0.79 -4.93
N CYS A 264 10.86 -1.86 -4.54
CA CYS A 264 11.18 -3.00 -5.39
C CYS A 264 9.91 -3.69 -5.94
N LEU A 265 8.93 -3.95 -5.08
CA LEU A 265 7.67 -4.60 -5.47
C LEU A 265 6.85 -3.72 -6.43
N LEU A 266 6.74 -2.42 -6.14
CA LEU A 266 6.06 -1.47 -7.03
C LEU A 266 6.77 -1.34 -8.38
N LEU A 267 8.10 -1.19 -8.37
CA LEU A 267 8.88 -1.10 -9.61
C LEU A 267 8.64 -2.31 -10.50
N ARG A 268 8.70 -3.51 -9.92
CA ARG A 268 8.45 -4.75 -10.66
C ARG A 268 7.04 -4.79 -11.25
N ARG A 269 6.02 -4.46 -10.45
CA ARG A 269 4.62 -4.44 -10.91
C ARG A 269 4.40 -3.42 -12.03
N GLN A 270 4.99 -2.23 -11.92
CA GLN A 270 4.88 -1.19 -12.94
C GLN A 270 5.64 -1.51 -14.23
N ALA A 271 6.78 -2.20 -14.13
CA ALA A 271 7.54 -2.66 -15.29
C ALA A 271 6.81 -3.79 -16.05
N ALA A 272 6.05 -4.62 -15.35
CA ALA A 272 5.23 -5.68 -15.95
C ALA A 272 3.93 -5.17 -16.61
N SER A 273 3.49 -3.95 -16.26
CA SER A 273 2.26 -3.34 -16.78
C SER A 273 2.47 -2.71 -18.17
N ARG A 274 1.44 -2.72 -19.03
CA ARG A 274 1.45 -2.06 -20.36
C ARG A 274 0.26 -1.10 -20.50
N PRO A 275 0.49 0.20 -20.80
CA PRO A 275 1.78 0.89 -20.90
C PRO A 275 2.54 0.87 -19.56
N MET A 276 3.87 1.05 -19.62
CA MET A 276 4.71 1.05 -18.43
C MET A 276 4.22 2.12 -17.44
N GLY A 277 4.15 1.75 -16.15
CA GLY A 277 3.63 2.66 -15.12
C GLY A 277 4.44 3.96 -15.03
N GLN A 278 3.74 5.07 -14.76
CA GLN A 278 4.31 6.43 -14.72
C GLN A 278 5.46 6.60 -13.71
N HIS A 279 5.54 5.75 -12.68
CA HIS A 279 6.58 5.82 -11.66
C HIS A 279 7.73 4.83 -11.89
N CYS A 280 7.73 4.04 -12.96
CA CYS A 280 8.79 3.06 -13.22
C CYS A 280 10.17 3.72 -13.32
N GLY A 281 10.32 4.75 -14.16
CA GLY A 281 11.57 5.52 -14.29
C GLY A 281 12.01 6.18 -12.98
N PRO A 282 11.13 6.97 -12.30
CA PRO A 282 11.44 7.55 -11.00
C PRO A 282 11.84 6.55 -9.91
N LEU A 283 11.18 5.39 -9.83
CA LEU A 283 11.50 4.32 -8.88
C LEU A 283 12.83 3.66 -9.20
N LEU A 284 13.10 3.37 -10.49
CA LEU A 284 14.38 2.83 -10.93
C LEU A 284 15.54 3.75 -10.51
N GLN A 285 15.39 5.06 -10.74
CA GLN A 285 16.39 6.06 -10.37
C GLN A 285 16.57 6.15 -8.85
N ALA A 286 15.48 6.15 -8.08
CA ALA A 286 15.54 6.26 -6.63
C ALA A 286 16.11 4.99 -5.97
N LEU A 287 15.89 3.81 -6.55
CA LEU A 287 16.37 2.52 -6.04
C LEU A 287 17.82 2.23 -6.43
N PHE A 288 18.32 2.80 -7.53
CA PHE A 288 19.67 2.48 -8.03
C PHE A 288 20.79 2.62 -6.99
N PRO A 289 20.87 3.70 -6.18
CA PRO A 289 21.90 3.82 -5.14
C PRO A 289 21.84 2.69 -4.11
N TRP A 290 20.64 2.16 -3.81
CA TRP A 290 20.43 1.09 -2.84
C TRP A 290 21.01 -0.25 -3.30
N ALA A 291 21.26 -0.43 -4.60
CA ALA A 291 21.97 -1.58 -5.15
C ALA A 291 23.45 -1.64 -4.74
N LEU A 292 23.98 -0.56 -4.15
CA LEU A 292 25.33 -0.44 -3.63
C LEU A 292 25.35 -0.29 -2.10
N HIS A 293 24.20 -0.48 -1.43
CA HIS A 293 24.10 -0.31 0.01
C HIS A 293 24.97 -1.33 0.77
N HIS A 294 25.55 -0.90 1.89
CA HIS A 294 26.46 -1.75 2.69
C HIS A 294 25.74 -2.97 3.32
N ARG A 295 24.44 -2.86 3.60
CA ARG A 295 23.64 -3.95 4.19
C ARG A 295 23.07 -4.87 3.12
N HIS A 296 23.38 -6.16 3.23
CA HIS A 296 22.92 -7.20 2.30
C HIS A 296 21.39 -7.27 2.17
N ALA A 297 20.67 -7.19 3.30
CA ALA A 297 19.20 -7.19 3.34
C ALA A 297 18.51 -6.10 2.50
N VAL A 298 19.23 -5.02 2.20
CA VAL A 298 18.77 -3.90 1.39
C VAL A 298 19.31 -4.05 -0.03
N ARG A 299 20.62 -4.26 -0.15
CA ARG A 299 21.34 -4.36 -1.42
C ARG A 299 20.80 -5.48 -2.31
N ILE A 300 20.65 -6.68 -1.75
CA ILE A 300 20.33 -7.89 -2.49
C ILE A 300 18.95 -7.82 -3.16
N PRO A 301 17.85 -7.48 -2.46
CA PRO A 301 16.54 -7.31 -3.10
C PRO A 301 16.55 -6.30 -4.25
N VAL A 302 17.27 -5.18 -4.08
CA VAL A 302 17.34 -4.13 -5.10
C VAL A 302 18.07 -4.63 -6.34
N GLN A 303 19.25 -5.21 -6.18
CA GLN A 303 20.02 -5.77 -7.29
C GLN A 303 19.22 -6.80 -8.09
N ALA A 304 18.50 -7.67 -7.39
CA ALA A 304 17.65 -8.69 -8.01
C ALA A 304 16.51 -8.09 -8.83
N VAL A 305 15.78 -7.13 -8.26
CA VAL A 305 14.66 -6.48 -8.96
C VAL A 305 15.14 -5.62 -10.11
N LEU A 306 16.21 -4.84 -9.95
CA LEU A 306 16.78 -4.04 -11.03
C LEU A 306 17.23 -4.94 -12.19
N TYR A 307 17.91 -6.04 -11.91
CA TYR A 307 18.29 -7.00 -12.96
C TYR A 307 17.07 -7.55 -13.70
N ALA A 308 16.02 -7.94 -12.98
CA ALA A 308 14.80 -8.49 -13.57
C ALA A 308 14.08 -7.45 -14.46
N VAL A 309 13.91 -6.23 -13.96
CA VAL A 309 13.25 -5.13 -14.68
C VAL A 309 14.05 -4.74 -15.91
N LEU A 310 15.37 -4.54 -15.78
CA LEU A 310 16.23 -4.19 -16.92
C LEU A 310 16.25 -5.29 -17.99
N SER A 311 16.23 -6.56 -17.58
CA SER A 311 16.12 -7.67 -18.52
C SER A 311 14.80 -7.65 -19.28
N GLN A 312 13.67 -7.36 -18.61
CA GLN A 312 12.37 -7.23 -19.26
C GLN A 312 12.30 -6.03 -20.22
N LEU A 313 12.91 -4.90 -19.86
CA LEU A 313 12.97 -3.73 -20.73
C LEU A 313 13.83 -3.98 -21.97
N SER A 314 14.91 -4.77 -21.84
CA SER A 314 15.78 -5.12 -22.97
C SER A 314 15.16 -6.10 -23.96
N THR A 315 14.18 -6.91 -23.54
CA THR A 315 13.53 -7.90 -24.41
C THR A 315 12.26 -7.39 -25.06
N GLN A 316 11.84 -6.14 -24.81
CA GLN A 316 10.72 -5.56 -25.55
C GLN A 316 11.19 -5.23 -26.96
N PRO A 317 10.69 -5.93 -28.00
CA PRO A 317 11.01 -5.55 -29.37
C PRO A 317 10.44 -4.16 -29.62
N ASP A 318 11.24 -3.27 -30.21
CA ASP A 318 10.79 -2.00 -30.76
C ASP A 318 9.66 -2.30 -31.76
N SER A 319 8.44 -2.29 -31.26
CA SER A 319 7.23 -2.36 -32.07
C SER A 319 7.02 -0.99 -32.70
N GLN A 320 8.02 -0.49 -33.42
CA GLN A 320 7.77 0.52 -34.44
C GLN A 320 7.03 -0.20 -35.56
N PRO A 321 5.81 0.22 -35.94
CA PRO A 321 5.23 -0.23 -37.19
C PRO A 321 6.20 0.19 -38.29
N GLN A 322 6.91 -0.77 -38.88
CA GLN A 322 7.68 -0.55 -40.10
C GLN A 322 6.70 -0.05 -41.15
N GLN A 323 6.72 1.26 -41.39
CA GLN A 323 6.08 1.85 -42.54
C GLN A 323 6.69 1.14 -43.77
N PRO A 324 5.88 0.53 -44.66
CA PRO A 324 6.41 -0.05 -45.87
C PRO A 324 7.20 1.02 -46.64
N PRO A 325 8.35 0.68 -47.23
CA PRO A 325 9.19 1.65 -47.91
C PRO A 325 8.38 2.39 -48.98
N PRO A 326 8.48 3.74 -49.08
CA PRO A 326 7.81 4.47 -50.13
C PRO A 326 8.32 4.00 -51.51
N PRO A 327 7.45 3.87 -52.51
CA PRO A 327 7.86 3.49 -53.86
C PRO A 327 8.83 4.53 -54.45
N PRO A 328 9.80 4.10 -55.26
CA PRO A 328 10.81 5.01 -55.82
C PRO A 328 10.15 6.06 -56.71
N SER A 329 10.34 7.33 -56.34
CA SER A 329 9.88 8.48 -57.10
C SER A 329 10.74 8.62 -58.35
N SER A 330 10.12 8.46 -59.52
CA SER A 330 10.73 8.74 -60.81
C SER A 330 11.06 10.22 -60.94
N SER A 331 12.29 10.49 -61.36
CA SER A 331 12.84 11.79 -61.69
C SER A 331 12.04 12.51 -62.78
N SER A 332 11.56 13.71 -62.48
CA SER A 332 11.06 14.68 -63.45
C SER A 332 11.92 15.94 -63.38
N THR A 333 12.74 16.09 -64.40
CA THR A 333 13.63 17.20 -64.74
C THR A 333 12.88 18.54 -64.83
N GLN A 334 13.48 19.61 -64.30
CA GLN A 334 13.07 21.01 -64.52
C GLN A 334 13.21 21.42 -66.01
N PRO A 335 12.78 22.64 -66.46
CA PRO A 335 13.68 23.82 -66.31
C PRO A 335 13.02 25.23 -66.26
N THR A 336 13.89 26.23 -65.93
CA THR A 336 13.86 27.68 -66.32
C THR A 336 12.98 28.60 -65.45
N ALA A 337 13.32 29.83 -65.01
CA ALA A 337 14.36 30.86 -65.29
C ALA A 337 14.41 31.84 -64.06
N LEU A 338 15.54 32.42 -63.64
CA LEU A 338 16.23 33.67 -64.09
C LEU A 338 15.76 34.99 -63.39
N PHE A 339 16.74 35.81 -62.99
CA PHE A 339 16.75 37.16 -62.32
C PHE A 339 16.53 37.20 -60.79
N GLY A 340 17.28 37.96 -59.97
CA GLY A 340 18.42 38.84 -60.19
C GLY A 340 18.79 39.65 -58.92
N LEU A 341 20.10 39.75 -58.65
CA LEU A 341 20.90 40.91 -58.19
C LEU A 341 20.75 41.60 -56.80
N SER A 342 21.94 41.78 -56.18
CA SER A 342 22.40 42.84 -55.23
C SER A 342 22.08 42.62 -53.74
N GLY A 343 22.98 42.74 -52.75
CA GLY A 343 24.29 43.39 -52.58
C GLY A 343 24.83 43.14 -51.14
N PRO A 344 25.84 43.87 -50.61
CA PRO A 344 27.08 43.23 -50.11
C PRO A 344 27.45 43.44 -48.62
N SER A 345 28.56 42.77 -48.23
CA SER A 345 29.54 43.16 -47.16
C SER A 345 29.12 42.85 -45.70
N SER A 346 29.95 42.34 -44.77
CA SER A 346 31.39 42.51 -44.57
C SER A 346 32.02 41.36 -43.74
N ARG A 347 33.30 41.08 -44.01
CA ARG A 347 34.31 40.31 -43.20
C ARG A 347 34.95 41.21 -42.12
N PRO A 348 35.66 40.67 -41.09
CA PRO A 348 37.08 40.22 -41.14
C PRO A 348 37.27 38.83 -40.45
N SER A 349 38.12 37.86 -40.82
CA SER A 349 39.56 37.72 -41.14
C SER A 349 40.55 37.79 -39.96
N LEU A 350 41.43 36.77 -39.90
CA LEU A 350 42.60 36.48 -39.02
C LEU A 350 42.27 35.45 -37.92
N LEU A 351 43.02 34.35 -37.70
CA LEU A 351 44.39 33.98 -38.09
C LEU A 351 44.55 32.43 -37.97
N GLU A 352 45.45 31.91 -38.80
CA GLU A 352 46.28 30.67 -38.78
C GLU A 352 46.37 29.86 -37.46
N GLN A 353 46.68 28.56 -37.38
CA GLN A 353 47.52 27.64 -38.17
C GLN A 353 47.34 26.24 -37.53
N GLY A 354 47.52 25.14 -38.27
CA GLY A 354 47.60 23.80 -37.66
C GLY A 354 47.22 22.66 -38.59
N GLN A 355 48.08 22.43 -39.57
CA GLN A 355 48.01 21.35 -40.54
C GLN A 355 48.78 20.15 -39.97
N GLU A 356 48.14 19.00 -39.78
CA GLU A 356 48.85 17.72 -39.84
C GLU A 356 47.93 16.60 -40.32
N GLN A 357 48.47 15.86 -41.29
CA GLN A 357 47.84 14.81 -42.08
C GLN A 357 47.83 13.50 -41.31
N GLY A 358 46.75 12.72 -41.51
CA GLY A 358 46.63 11.35 -41.06
C GLY A 358 45.43 10.68 -41.71
N GLN A 359 45.50 10.48 -43.03
CA GLN A 359 44.60 9.62 -43.78
C GLN A 359 45.05 8.16 -43.62
N GLU A 360 44.28 7.35 -42.89
CA GLU A 360 44.11 5.94 -43.26
C GLU A 360 42.61 5.60 -43.16
N GLN A 361 42.05 5.30 -44.34
CA GLN A 361 40.72 4.78 -44.53
C GLN A 361 40.73 3.27 -44.22
N GLY A 362 40.00 2.88 -43.18
CA GLY A 362 39.50 1.52 -42.99
C GLY A 362 37.98 1.57 -42.98
N GLN A 363 37.37 1.21 -44.11
CA GLN A 363 35.92 1.06 -44.26
C GLN A 363 35.43 -0.17 -43.47
N GLU A 364 34.90 0.06 -42.28
CA GLU A 364 33.90 -0.82 -41.66
C GLU A 364 32.69 0.04 -41.26
N GLN A 365 31.94 0.52 -42.27
CA GLN A 365 30.58 0.99 -42.04
C GLN A 365 29.65 -0.23 -41.93
N GLY A 366 29.79 -0.95 -40.82
CA GLY A 366 28.72 -1.77 -40.30
C GLY A 366 27.59 -0.86 -39.85
N GLN A 367 26.36 -1.18 -40.24
CA GLN A 367 25.14 -0.56 -39.75
C GLN A 367 25.03 -0.73 -38.23
N GLU A 368 25.70 0.11 -37.45
CA GLU A 368 25.31 0.37 -36.06
C GLU A 368 24.04 1.20 -36.12
N GLN A 369 22.90 0.50 -36.25
CA GLN A 369 21.61 1.06 -35.90
C GLN A 369 21.76 1.66 -34.51
N GLY A 370 21.61 2.99 -34.43
CA GLY A 370 21.95 3.79 -33.26
C GLY A 370 21.22 3.33 -32.00
N GLN A 371 21.84 2.42 -31.26
CA GLN A 371 21.50 2.16 -29.87
C GLN A 371 21.91 3.41 -29.11
N GLY A 372 20.93 4.21 -28.67
CA GLY A 372 21.21 5.45 -27.96
C GLY A 372 22.10 5.21 -26.73
N PRO A 373 22.90 6.20 -26.30
CA PRO A 373 23.88 6.05 -25.20
C PRO A 373 23.29 5.52 -23.88
N LEU A 374 21.97 5.67 -23.67
CA LEU A 374 21.25 5.11 -22.53
C LEU A 374 21.10 3.57 -22.60
N GLN A 375 20.91 2.97 -23.77
CA GLN A 375 20.81 1.51 -23.91
C GLN A 375 22.15 0.82 -23.59
N LEU A 376 23.26 1.40 -24.04
CA LEU A 376 24.62 0.93 -23.71
C LEU A 376 24.90 1.00 -22.21
N SER A 377 24.40 2.04 -21.53
CA SER A 377 24.52 2.20 -20.08
C SER A 377 23.70 1.16 -19.30
N LEU A 378 22.45 0.90 -19.71
CA LEU A 378 21.58 -0.09 -19.04
C LEU A 378 22.07 -1.53 -19.22
N GLU A 379 22.58 -1.87 -20.38
CA GLU A 379 23.17 -3.19 -20.64
C GLU A 379 24.46 -3.40 -19.82
N GLY A 380 25.28 -2.35 -19.66
CA GLY A 380 26.44 -2.37 -18.76
C GLY A 380 26.05 -2.65 -17.30
N VAL A 381 25.02 -1.96 -16.80
CA VAL A 381 24.45 -2.21 -15.46
C VAL A 381 23.92 -3.64 -15.34
N ARG A 382 23.17 -4.11 -16.33
CA ARG A 382 22.63 -5.47 -16.35
C ARG A 382 23.73 -6.52 -16.30
N ARG A 383 24.81 -6.35 -17.07
CA ARG A 383 25.97 -7.26 -17.05
C ARG A 383 26.67 -7.24 -15.69
N PHE A 384 26.89 -6.05 -15.11
CA PHE A 384 27.46 -5.92 -13.77
C PHE A 384 26.63 -6.71 -12.73
N LEU A 385 25.32 -6.47 -12.67
CA LEU A 385 24.40 -7.19 -11.78
C LEU A 385 24.33 -8.70 -12.09
N GLY A 386 24.46 -9.07 -13.37
CA GLY A 386 24.48 -10.45 -13.83
C GLY A 386 25.72 -11.23 -13.40
N SER A 387 26.89 -10.59 -13.45
CA SER A 387 28.21 -11.16 -13.15
C SER A 387 28.53 -11.27 -11.66
N ASN A 388 27.75 -10.63 -10.78
CA ASN A 388 27.97 -10.70 -9.35
C ASN A 388 27.65 -12.11 -8.82
N PRO A 389 28.64 -12.85 -8.26
CA PRO A 389 28.45 -14.23 -7.84
C PRO A 389 27.50 -14.37 -6.64
N GLU A 390 27.41 -13.37 -5.75
CA GLU A 390 26.43 -13.36 -4.66
C GLU A 390 25.01 -13.26 -5.22
N THR A 391 24.78 -12.32 -6.15
CA THR A 391 23.49 -12.15 -6.82
C THR A 391 23.12 -13.39 -7.64
N ALA A 392 24.09 -14.03 -8.31
CA ALA A 392 23.89 -15.29 -9.02
C ALA A 392 23.53 -16.45 -8.08
N ALA A 393 24.26 -16.61 -6.97
CA ALA A 393 24.02 -17.66 -5.98
C ALA A 393 22.67 -17.49 -5.27
N LEU A 394 22.23 -16.25 -5.01
CA LEU A 394 20.93 -15.98 -4.39
C LEU A 394 19.77 -16.24 -5.35
N ARG A 395 19.94 -15.98 -6.66
CA ARG A 395 18.99 -16.39 -7.70
C ARG A 395 18.88 -17.91 -7.77
N SER A 396 20.00 -18.63 -7.73
CA SER A 396 19.99 -20.11 -7.78
C SER A 396 19.44 -20.74 -6.50
N ARG A 397 19.53 -20.05 -5.36
CA ARG A 397 19.05 -20.55 -4.06
C ARG A 397 17.54 -20.36 -3.83
N THR A 398 16.78 -19.76 -4.76
CA THR A 398 15.37 -19.35 -4.54
C THR A 398 15.18 -18.46 -3.30
N ALA A 399 16.28 -17.96 -2.72
CA ALA A 399 16.29 -17.23 -1.45
C ALA A 399 15.96 -15.75 -1.66
N LEU A 400 16.02 -15.26 -2.90
CA LEU A 400 15.23 -14.10 -3.28
C LEU A 400 13.78 -14.59 -3.34
N ALA A 401 13.08 -14.44 -2.21
CA ALA A 401 11.64 -14.61 -2.08
C ALA A 401 10.99 -14.27 -3.42
N ASP A 402 10.24 -15.21 -3.97
CA ASP A 402 9.83 -15.22 -5.37
C ASP A 402 9.11 -13.91 -5.74
N PHE A 403 9.88 -12.88 -6.07
CA PHE A 403 9.35 -11.59 -6.49
C PHE A 403 8.55 -11.77 -7.78
N ALA A 404 8.78 -12.87 -8.53
CA ALA A 404 8.00 -13.24 -9.70
C ALA A 404 6.64 -13.83 -9.35
N GLY A 405 6.59 -14.65 -8.30
CA GLY A 405 5.38 -15.25 -7.74
C GLY A 405 4.63 -14.36 -6.76
N PHE A 406 5.20 -13.22 -6.33
CA PHE A 406 4.48 -12.25 -5.52
C PHE A 406 3.35 -11.64 -6.34
N ASP A 407 2.13 -12.04 -6.00
CA ASP A 407 0.90 -11.48 -6.54
C ASP A 407 0.20 -10.70 -5.43
N LEU A 408 0.21 -9.36 -5.55
CA LEU A 408 -0.42 -8.48 -4.58
C LEU A 408 -1.93 -8.75 -4.44
N GLU A 409 -2.61 -9.14 -5.52
CA GLU A 409 -4.03 -9.45 -5.47
C GLU A 409 -4.26 -10.76 -4.69
N TRP A 410 -3.43 -11.77 -4.91
CA TRP A 410 -3.52 -13.00 -4.14
C TRP A 410 -3.14 -12.77 -2.67
N GLU A 411 -2.03 -12.12 -2.39
CA GLU A 411 -1.51 -11.93 -1.03
C GLU A 411 -2.49 -11.14 -0.16
N CYS A 412 -3.22 -10.17 -0.74
CA CYS A 412 -4.25 -9.40 -0.05
C CYS A 412 -5.66 -9.99 -0.16
N SER A 413 -5.83 -11.19 -0.72
CA SER A 413 -7.12 -11.90 -0.75
C SER A 413 -7.34 -12.68 0.55
N LEU A 414 -8.54 -13.24 0.73
CA LEU A 414 -8.77 -14.20 1.82
C LEU A 414 -7.81 -15.40 1.76
N GLY A 415 -7.47 -15.85 0.54
CA GLY A 415 -6.56 -16.96 0.30
C GLY A 415 -5.13 -16.67 0.75
N GLY A 416 -4.60 -15.51 0.40
CA GLY A 416 -3.27 -15.08 0.82
C GLY A 416 -3.19 -14.79 2.32
N LEU A 417 -4.16 -14.04 2.85
CA LEU A 417 -4.12 -13.59 4.24
C LEU A 417 -4.42 -14.69 5.25
N PHE A 418 -5.42 -15.53 4.99
CA PHE A 418 -5.87 -16.55 5.94
C PHE A 418 -5.40 -17.96 5.59
N GLY A 419 -4.87 -18.19 4.39
CA GLY A 419 -4.57 -19.53 3.90
C GLY A 419 -5.83 -20.34 3.56
N ILE A 420 -6.98 -19.68 3.41
CA ILE A 420 -8.27 -20.35 3.22
C ILE A 420 -8.72 -20.16 1.78
N ARG A 421 -9.08 -21.26 1.11
CA ARG A 421 -9.66 -21.19 -0.23
C ARG A 421 -10.94 -20.35 -0.22
N GLU A 422 -11.04 -19.41 -1.14
CA GLU A 422 -12.19 -18.51 -1.28
C GLU A 422 -13.52 -19.27 -1.46
N GLU A 423 -13.49 -20.38 -2.21
CA GLU A 423 -14.63 -21.29 -2.37
C GLU A 423 -15.15 -21.82 -1.04
N VAL A 424 -14.24 -22.15 -0.11
CA VAL A 424 -14.59 -22.70 1.21
C VAL A 424 -15.26 -21.62 2.06
N LEU A 425 -14.74 -20.39 2.06
CA LEU A 425 -15.37 -19.28 2.79
C LEU A 425 -16.69 -18.86 2.18
N SER A 426 -16.77 -18.82 0.84
CA SER A 426 -18.00 -18.51 0.11
C SER A 426 -19.08 -19.55 0.36
N ALA A 427 -18.72 -20.84 0.35
CA ALA A 427 -19.62 -21.94 0.70
C ALA A 427 -20.05 -21.86 2.18
N ALA A 428 -19.13 -21.56 3.11
CA ALA A 428 -19.46 -21.38 4.53
C ALA A 428 -20.47 -20.25 4.74
N ALA A 429 -20.22 -19.11 4.08
CA ALA A 429 -21.10 -17.97 4.13
C ALA A 429 -22.45 -18.31 3.49
N ALA A 430 -22.45 -19.04 2.37
CA ALA A 430 -23.63 -19.48 1.61
C ALA A 430 -24.54 -20.44 2.38
N ALA A 431 -23.97 -21.48 2.95
CA ALA A 431 -24.72 -22.57 3.56
C ALA A 431 -25.36 -22.16 4.90
N GLY A 432 -24.79 -21.19 5.62
CA GLY A 432 -25.21 -20.90 7.00
C GLY A 432 -24.98 -22.08 7.96
N GLU A 433 -24.42 -23.18 7.47
CA GLU A 433 -24.15 -24.42 8.19
C GLU A 433 -22.66 -24.59 8.44
N ALA A 434 -22.37 -25.37 9.48
CA ALA A 434 -21.06 -25.67 9.98
C ALA A 434 -20.15 -26.28 8.90
N LEU A 435 -19.06 -25.59 8.57
CA LEU A 435 -18.04 -26.14 7.70
C LEU A 435 -17.37 -27.35 8.36
N GLU A 436 -17.50 -28.51 7.73
CA GLU A 436 -16.73 -29.71 8.08
C GLU A 436 -15.32 -29.51 7.53
N VAL A 437 -14.42 -29.00 8.37
CA VAL A 437 -13.00 -28.96 8.05
C VAL A 437 -12.49 -30.39 8.13
N ASP A 438 -12.11 -30.95 6.98
CA ASP A 438 -11.53 -32.30 6.88
C ASP A 438 -10.32 -32.43 7.82
N PRO A 439 -10.34 -33.34 8.82
CA PRO A 439 -9.25 -33.52 9.77
C PRO A 439 -7.96 -34.05 9.14
N GLY A 440 -8.00 -34.55 7.90
CA GLY A 440 -6.82 -34.99 7.14
C GLY A 440 -5.98 -33.85 6.55
N TYR A 441 -6.50 -32.62 6.51
CA TYR A 441 -5.75 -31.45 6.07
C TYR A 441 -5.14 -30.71 7.27
N PRO A 442 -3.85 -30.31 7.21
CA PRO A 442 -3.27 -29.45 8.25
C PRO A 442 -4.20 -28.24 8.42
N ALA A 443 -4.62 -27.98 9.65
CA ALA A 443 -5.73 -27.06 9.94
C ALA A 443 -5.64 -25.82 9.05
N PRO A 444 -6.64 -25.52 8.19
CA PRO A 444 -6.58 -24.46 7.18
C PRO A 444 -6.46 -23.05 7.78
N TRP A 445 -6.40 -22.97 9.11
CA TRP A 445 -6.35 -21.79 9.95
C TRP A 445 -4.96 -21.50 10.51
N ALA A 446 -3.96 -22.34 10.19
CA ALA A 446 -2.59 -22.06 10.58
C ALA A 446 -2.12 -20.81 9.83
N LEU A 447 -2.09 -19.69 10.57
CA LEU A 447 -1.50 -18.41 10.18
C LEU A 447 -0.01 -18.61 9.84
N HIS A 448 0.27 -19.19 8.67
CA HIS A 448 1.60 -19.27 8.09
C HIS A 448 1.92 -17.96 7.36
N THR A 449 1.68 -16.81 7.99
CA THR A 449 2.30 -15.53 7.59
C THR A 449 3.83 -15.59 7.70
N ARG A 450 4.38 -16.66 8.29
CA ARG A 450 5.80 -16.83 8.56
C ARG A 450 6.60 -17.29 7.34
N ASP A 451 5.99 -18.00 6.39
CA ASP A 451 6.76 -18.77 5.40
C ASP A 451 6.77 -18.15 3.99
N ARG A 452 6.22 -16.94 3.80
CA ARG A 452 6.08 -16.31 2.47
C ARG A 452 6.72 -14.95 2.30
N LEU A 453 7.15 -14.30 3.38
CA LEU A 453 7.73 -12.96 3.32
C LEU A 453 9.26 -12.99 3.37
N PRO A 454 9.96 -11.96 2.87
CA PRO A 454 11.41 -11.93 2.72
C PRO A 454 12.23 -12.02 4.03
N ILE A 455 11.59 -12.22 5.19
CA ILE A 455 12.28 -12.43 6.46
C ILE A 455 13.16 -13.68 6.42
N ASP A 456 12.80 -14.72 5.67
CA ASP A 456 13.66 -15.90 5.51
C ASP A 456 14.90 -15.62 4.62
N VAL A 457 14.88 -14.58 3.78
CA VAL A 457 16.10 -14.07 3.12
C VAL A 457 17.12 -13.61 4.16
N LEU A 458 16.67 -13.03 5.27
CA LEU A 458 17.55 -12.58 6.36
C LEU A 458 18.12 -13.74 7.19
N ARG A 459 17.49 -14.91 7.17
CA ARG A 459 18.00 -16.13 7.83
C ARG A 459 18.88 -16.97 6.93
N ALA A 460 18.72 -16.88 5.61
CA ALA A 460 19.50 -17.60 4.62
C ALA A 460 20.84 -16.93 4.25
N LEU A 461 21.05 -15.69 4.69
CA LEU A 461 22.34 -15.01 4.57
C LEU A 461 23.28 -15.49 5.70
N PRO A 462 24.52 -15.90 5.39
CA PRO A 462 25.52 -16.15 6.42
C PRO A 462 25.71 -14.87 7.25
N ALA A 463 25.88 -15.05 8.57
CA ALA A 463 26.07 -13.98 9.55
C ALA A 463 27.28 -13.11 9.26
#